data_AF-A0A848T6G8-F1
#
_entry.id   AF-A0A848T6G8-F1
#
_cell.length_a   1.000
_cell.length_b   1.000
_cell.length_c   1.000
_cell.angle_alpha   90.00
_cell.angle_beta   90.00
_cell.angle_gamma   90.00
#
_symmetry.space_group_name_H-M   'P 1'
#
loop_
_entity.id
_entity.type
_entity.pdbx_description
1 polymer ?
#
loop_
_entity_poly.entity_id
_entity_poly.type
_entity_poly.pdbx_seq_one_letter_code
_entity_poly.pdbx_strand_id
1 'polypeptide(L)'
;MDFGPHLLLALIEGAVGAAVLALTAVGLGLVFGVMRVVNVAHGEFFMLGAVFAWVVATTIGGHPAIGFIAALLIAPLITGAIAALADMTVLKRIDYDPERTIVATIGLLYIIQQATLMTYGPEARA
;
A
#
# COMPACT_ATOMS: atom_id res chain seq x y z
N MET A 1 26.21 28.92 -2.89
CA MET A 1 24.87 29.48 -3.20
C MET A 1 23.98 28.29 -3.45
N ASP A 2 23.57 27.63 -2.36
CA ASP A 2 23.03 26.26 -2.43
C ASP A 2 21.52 26.23 -2.13
N PHE A 3 20.95 27.41 -1.86
CA PHE A 3 19.52 27.58 -1.55
C PHE A 3 18.60 27.09 -2.67
N GLY A 4 18.92 27.37 -3.94
CA GLY A 4 18.08 26.98 -5.09
C GLY A 4 17.87 25.46 -5.18
N PRO A 5 18.94 24.65 -5.22
CA PRO A 5 18.86 23.19 -5.20
C PRO A 5 18.12 22.62 -3.98
N HIS A 6 18.36 23.15 -2.78
CA HIS A 6 17.69 22.69 -1.56
C HIS A 6 16.19 23.01 -1.55
N LEU A 7 15.81 24.19 -2.05
CA LEU A 7 14.40 24.57 -2.19
C LEU A 7 13.68 23.65 -3.17
N LEU A 8 14.29 23.35 -4.32
CA LEU A 8 13.70 22.43 -5.30
C LEU A 8 13.49 21.03 -4.70
N LEU A 9 14.49 20.50 -4.00
CA LEU A 9 14.38 19.19 -3.35
C LEU A 9 13.27 19.17 -2.29
N ALA A 10 13.19 20.19 -1.43
CA ALA A 10 12.14 20.31 -0.43
C ALA A 10 10.73 20.38 -1.06
N LEU A 11 10.59 21.07 -2.20
CA LEU A 11 9.32 21.11 -2.93
C LEU A 11 8.95 19.76 -3.52
N ILE A 12 9.92 19.01 -4.07
CA ILE A 12 9.69 17.68 -4.62
C ILE A 12 9.30 16.70 -3.51
N GLU A 13 10.05 16.67 -2.41
CA GLU A 13 9.75 15.80 -1.26
C GLU A 13 8.38 16.14 -0.65
N GLY A 14 8.08 17.44 -0.48
CA GLY A 14 6.78 17.91 -0.01
C GLY A 14 5.64 17.51 -0.95
N ALA A 15 5.83 17.64 -2.27
CA ALA A 15 4.84 17.24 -3.26
C ALA A 15 4.59 15.72 -3.26
N VAL A 16 5.65 14.91 -3.16
CA VAL A 16 5.54 13.44 -3.06
C VAL A 16 4.83 13.05 -1.78
N GLY A 17 5.20 13.63 -0.64
CA GLY A 17 4.52 13.38 0.65
C GLY A 17 3.04 13.76 0.61
N ALA A 18 2.71 14.93 0.05
CA ALA A 18 1.34 15.37 -0.13
C ALA A 18 0.55 14.43 -1.05
N ALA A 19 1.14 13.95 -2.14
CA ALA A 19 0.51 12.99 -3.05
C ALA A 19 0.23 11.64 -2.36
N VAL A 20 1.15 11.14 -1.55
CA VAL A 20 0.97 9.92 -0.75
C VAL A 20 -0.18 10.07 0.24
N LEU A 21 -0.22 11.19 0.98
CA LEU A 21 -1.30 11.48 1.93
C LEU A 21 -2.65 11.64 1.22
N ALA A 22 -2.67 12.35 0.10
CA ALA A 22 -3.88 12.53 -0.71
C ALA A 22 -4.40 11.19 -1.25
N LEU A 23 -3.53 10.33 -1.77
CA LEU A 23 -3.90 9.01 -2.28
C LEU A 23 -4.44 8.11 -1.15
N THR A 24 -3.81 8.16 0.02
CA THR A 24 -4.26 7.43 1.22
C THR A 24 -5.65 7.91 1.67
N ALA A 25 -5.87 9.22 1.71
CA ALA A 25 -7.16 9.81 2.06
C ALA A 25 -8.26 9.45 1.05
N VAL A 26 -7.95 9.46 -0.25
CA VAL A 26 -8.88 9.02 -1.31
C VAL A 26 -9.22 7.53 -1.13
N GLY A 27 -8.24 6.68 -0.84
CA GLY A 27 -8.47 5.25 -0.57
C GLY A 27 -9.44 5.03 0.60
N LEU A 28 -9.19 5.73 1.71
CA LEU A 28 -10.07 5.71 2.89
C LEU A 28 -11.49 6.20 2.55
N GLY A 29 -11.60 7.27 1.76
CA GLY A 29 -12.86 7.82 1.29
C GLY A 29 -13.64 6.87 0.37
N LEU A 30 -12.96 6.10 -0.47
CA LEU A 30 -13.60 5.09 -1.32
C LEU A 30 -14.13 3.91 -0.50
N VAL A 31 -13.35 3.44 0.48
CA VAL A 31 -13.73 2.33 1.38
C VAL A 31 -14.98 2.69 2.19
N PHE A 32 -14.96 3.85 2.88
CA PHE A 32 -16.08 4.23 3.74
C PHE A 32 -17.22 4.92 3.01
N GLY A 33 -16.92 5.74 2.00
CA GLY A 33 -17.92 6.57 1.31
C GLY A 33 -18.70 5.81 0.25
N VAL A 34 -18.00 5.10 -0.64
CA VAL A 34 -18.63 4.44 -1.80
C VAL A 34 -18.98 3.00 -1.48
N MET A 35 -18.02 2.21 -0.98
CA MET A 35 -18.23 0.78 -0.74
C MET A 35 -19.08 0.50 0.51
N ARG A 36 -19.15 1.46 1.47
CA ARG A 36 -19.87 1.32 2.75
C ARG A 36 -19.48 0.06 3.54
N VAL A 37 -18.27 -0.45 3.31
CA VAL A 37 -17.70 -1.60 4.00
C VAL A 37 -16.57 -1.11 4.87
N VAL A 38 -16.62 -1.41 6.17
CA VAL A 38 -15.54 -1.07 7.11
C VAL A 38 -14.39 -2.04 6.93
N ASN A 39 -13.42 -1.67 6.09
CA ASN A 39 -12.20 -2.44 5.89
C ASN A 39 -11.04 -1.86 6.70
N VAL A 40 -10.78 -2.45 7.86
CA VAL A 40 -9.69 -2.02 8.76
C VAL A 40 -8.31 -2.37 8.17
N ALA A 41 -8.22 -3.40 7.33
CA ALA A 41 -6.97 -3.84 6.70
C ALA A 41 -6.49 -2.94 5.55
N HIS A 42 -7.23 -1.89 5.16
CA HIS A 42 -6.87 -1.05 4.01
C HIS A 42 -5.42 -0.53 4.06
N GLY A 43 -4.97 -0.07 5.23
CA GLY A 43 -3.60 0.43 5.42
C GLY A 43 -2.52 -0.63 5.17
N GLU A 44 -2.81 -1.90 5.45
CA GLU A 44 -1.87 -3.00 5.21
C GLU A 44 -1.73 -3.32 3.73
N PHE A 45 -2.79 -3.12 2.93
CA PHE A 45 -2.67 -3.21 1.46
C PHE A 45 -1.83 -2.08 0.87
N PHE A 46 -1.96 -0.86 1.42
CA PHE A 46 -1.10 0.25 1.06
C PHE A 46 0.37 -0.07 1.37
N MET A 47 0.64 -0.58 2.59
CA MET A 47 1.97 -1.03 3.00
C MET A 47 2.52 -2.12 2.06
N LEU A 48 1.74 -3.16 1.76
CA LEU A 48 2.17 -4.21 0.82
C LEU A 48 2.52 -3.64 -0.55
N GLY A 49 1.73 -2.68 -1.06
CA GLY A 49 2.06 -1.97 -2.30
C GLY A 49 3.41 -1.28 -2.24
N ALA A 50 3.72 -0.59 -1.15
CA ALA A 50 5.02 0.06 -0.95
C ALA A 50 6.16 -0.96 -0.87
N VAL A 51 5.98 -2.07 -0.14
CA VAL A 51 6.96 -3.15 -0.02
C VAL A 51 7.24 -3.79 -1.38
N PHE A 52 6.20 -4.16 -2.14
CA PHE A 52 6.39 -4.75 -3.46
C PHE A 52 7.00 -3.76 -4.45
N ALA A 53 6.64 -2.48 -4.39
CA ALA A 53 7.29 -1.46 -5.21
C ALA A 53 8.78 -1.36 -4.91
N TRP A 54 9.16 -1.36 -3.64
CA TRP A 54 10.57 -1.36 -3.21
C TRP A 54 11.31 -2.63 -3.68
N VAL A 55 10.72 -3.82 -3.48
CA VAL A 55 11.32 -5.09 -3.93
C VAL A 55 11.51 -5.09 -5.44
N VAL A 56 10.51 -4.72 -6.22
CA VAL A 56 10.61 -4.73 -7.69
C VAL A 56 11.64 -3.71 -8.18
N ALA A 57 11.64 -2.49 -7.61
CA ALA A 57 12.58 -1.44 -7.97
C ALA A 57 14.05 -1.79 -7.66
N THR A 58 14.29 -2.58 -6.60
CA THR A 58 15.65 -2.96 -6.16
C THR A 58 16.14 -4.27 -6.76
N THR A 59 15.24 -5.16 -7.20
CA THR A 59 15.59 -6.46 -7.79
C THR A 59 15.84 -6.38 -9.30
N ILE A 60 15.16 -5.47 -10.01
CA ILE A 60 15.36 -5.28 -11.45
C ILE A 60 16.65 -4.48 -11.66
N GLY A 61 17.72 -5.19 -12.00
CA GLY A 61 19.01 -4.59 -12.34
C GLY A 61 18.94 -3.73 -13.60
N GLY A 62 19.90 -2.80 -13.74
CA GLY A 62 20.03 -1.93 -14.90
C GLY A 62 19.78 -0.46 -14.57
N HIS A 63 19.18 0.28 -15.50
CA HIS A 63 18.94 1.70 -15.32
C HIS A 63 17.80 1.93 -14.29
N PRO A 64 17.95 2.83 -13.31
CA PRO A 64 16.95 3.07 -12.25
C PRO A 64 15.53 3.33 -12.79
N ALA A 65 15.42 3.99 -13.94
CA ALA A 65 14.14 4.23 -14.60
C ALA A 65 13.38 2.94 -14.99
N ILE A 66 14.09 1.87 -15.34
CA ILE A 66 13.47 0.58 -15.69
C ILE A 66 12.89 -0.07 -14.44
N GLY A 67 13.65 -0.09 -13.34
CA GLY A 67 13.17 -0.57 -12.04
C GLY A 67 11.95 0.20 -11.57
N PHE A 68 11.96 1.54 -11.73
CA PHE A 68 10.80 2.39 -11.43
C PHE A 68 9.56 2.04 -12.26
N ILE A 69 9.68 1.96 -13.59
CA ILE A 69 8.56 1.64 -14.48
C ILE A 69 8.00 0.26 -14.17
N ALA A 70 8.87 -0.71 -13.93
CA ALA A 70 8.45 -2.05 -13.57
C ALA A 70 7.74 -2.09 -12.20
N ALA A 71 8.25 -1.39 -11.19
CA ALA A 71 7.61 -1.27 -9.88
C ALA A 71 6.22 -0.60 -9.99
N LEU A 72 6.11 0.45 -10.80
CA LEU A 72 4.86 1.18 -11.06
C LEU A 72 3.76 0.27 -11.63
N LEU A 73 4.12 -0.73 -12.44
CA LEU A 73 3.16 -1.66 -13.05
C LEU A 73 2.93 -2.91 -12.19
N ILE A 74 4.00 -3.54 -11.71
CA ILE A 74 3.95 -4.86 -11.08
C ILE A 74 3.39 -4.77 -9.65
N ALA A 75 3.79 -3.77 -8.86
CA ALA A 75 3.37 -3.66 -7.47
C ALA A 75 1.83 -3.54 -7.30
N PRO A 76 1.12 -2.62 -8.01
CA PRO A 76 -0.33 -2.54 -7.88
C PRO A 76 -1.06 -3.77 -8.41
N LEU A 77 -0.51 -4.47 -9.42
CA LEU A 77 -1.09 -5.74 -9.90
C LEU A 77 -1.00 -6.84 -8.84
N ILE A 78 0.14 -6.99 -8.18
CA ILE A 78 0.32 -7.99 -7.11
C ILE A 78 -0.58 -7.64 -5.91
N THR A 79 -0.55 -6.39 -5.44
CA THR A 79 -1.40 -5.95 -4.32
C THR A 79 -2.88 -6.11 -4.65
N GLY A 80 -3.29 -5.76 -5.87
CA GLY A 80 -4.65 -5.93 -6.35
C GLY A 80 -5.08 -7.40 -6.40
N ALA A 81 -4.18 -8.30 -6.83
CA ALA A 81 -4.44 -9.74 -6.82
C ALA A 81 -4.62 -10.29 -5.39
N ILE A 82 -3.79 -9.84 -4.43
CA ILE A 82 -3.92 -10.22 -3.02
C ILE A 82 -5.23 -9.67 -2.43
N ALA A 83 -5.59 -8.42 -2.73
CA ALA A 83 -6.85 -7.83 -2.30
C ALA A 83 -8.06 -8.58 -2.88
N ALA A 84 -8.02 -8.95 -4.16
CA ALA A 84 -9.06 -9.76 -4.80
C ALA A 84 -9.16 -11.16 -4.18
N LEU A 85 -8.02 -11.78 -3.84
CA LEU A 85 -8.00 -13.06 -3.14
C LEU A 85 -8.63 -12.95 -1.76
N ALA A 86 -8.29 -11.91 -0.99
CA ALA A 86 -8.89 -11.66 0.33
C ALA A 86 -10.41 -11.43 0.23
N ASP A 87 -10.86 -10.68 -0.78
CA ASP A 87 -12.27 -10.48 -1.07
C ASP A 87 -12.98 -11.81 -1.37
N MET A 88 -12.44 -12.62 -2.27
CA MET A 88 -13.03 -13.88 -2.69
C MET A 88 -13.05 -14.95 -1.60
N THR A 89 -12.00 -15.00 -0.77
CA THR A 89 -11.82 -16.08 0.21
C THR A 89 -12.41 -15.76 1.58
N VAL A 90 -12.51 -14.47 1.92
CA VAL A 90 -12.96 -14.02 3.25
C VAL A 90 -14.23 -13.19 3.13
N LEU A 91 -14.19 -12.02 2.48
CA LEU A 91 -15.29 -11.05 2.53
C LEU A 91 -16.56 -11.56 1.85
N LYS A 92 -16.46 -12.18 0.67
CA LYS A 92 -17.60 -12.79 -0.03
C LYS A 92 -18.24 -13.93 0.78
N ARG A 93 -17.47 -14.64 1.61
CA ARG A 93 -17.99 -15.76 2.41
C ARG A 93 -18.79 -15.30 3.63
N ILE A 94 -18.54 -14.09 4.10
CA ILE A 94 -19.25 -13.49 5.23
C ILE A 94 -20.35 -12.51 4.76
N ASP A 95 -20.65 -12.50 3.46
CA ASP A 95 -21.70 -11.69 2.81
C ASP A 95 -21.60 -10.18 3.08
N TYR A 96 -20.37 -9.70 3.32
CA TYR A 96 -20.11 -8.30 3.67
C TYR A 96 -20.91 -7.78 4.87
N ASP A 97 -21.32 -8.68 5.78
CA ASP A 97 -21.96 -8.30 7.03
C ASP A 97 -21.05 -7.32 7.82
N PRO A 98 -21.54 -6.15 8.27
CA PRO A 98 -20.68 -5.11 8.83
C PRO A 98 -19.85 -5.57 10.03
N GLU A 99 -20.45 -6.28 10.98
CA GLU A 99 -19.79 -6.73 12.21
C GLU A 99 -18.73 -7.80 11.89
N ARG A 100 -19.10 -8.79 11.07
CA ARG A 100 -18.18 -9.85 10.66
C ARG A 100 -17.04 -9.31 9.80
N THR A 101 -17.30 -8.31 8.96
CA THR A 101 -16.29 -7.73 8.08
C THR A 101 -15.25 -6.94 8.86
N ILE A 102 -15.66 -6.24 9.92
CA ILE A 102 -14.71 -5.57 10.82
C ILE A 102 -13.78 -6.61 11.45
N VAL A 103 -14.33 -7.67 12.07
CA VAL A 103 -13.53 -8.72 12.73
C VAL A 103 -12.62 -9.42 11.73
N ALA A 104 -13.14 -9.77 10.55
CA ALA A 104 -12.37 -10.42 9.50
C ALA A 104 -11.22 -9.55 8.97
N THR A 105 -11.47 -8.25 8.78
CA THR A 105 -10.45 -7.31 8.29
C THR A 105 -9.43 -6.96 9.37
N ILE A 106 -9.78 -6.99 10.65
CA ILE A 106 -8.79 -6.94 11.75
C ILE A 106 -7.89 -8.18 11.71
N GLY A 107 -8.47 -9.37 11.52
CA GLY A 107 -7.69 -10.60 11.36
C GLY A 107 -6.74 -10.53 10.17
N LEU A 108 -7.24 -10.05 9.02
CA LEU A 108 -6.43 -9.87 7.81
C LEU A 108 -5.32 -8.83 8.01
N LEU A 109 -5.61 -7.74 8.71
CA LEU A 109 -4.64 -6.73 9.09
C LEU A 109 -3.48 -7.38 9.82
N TYR A 110 -3.75 -8.13 10.89
CA TYR A 110 -2.69 -8.77 11.66
C TYR A 110 -1.91 -9.80 10.84
N ILE A 111 -2.57 -10.60 10.01
CA ILE A 111 -1.89 -11.59 9.16
C ILE A 111 -0.91 -10.90 8.21
N ILE A 112 -1.35 -9.85 7.50
CA ILE A 112 -0.51 -9.12 6.54
C ILE A 112 0.64 -8.43 7.26
N GLN A 113 0.33 -7.73 8.36
CA GLN A 113 1.31 -7.00 9.14
C GLN A 113 2.39 -7.93 9.69
N GLN A 114 1.99 -9.02 10.34
CA GLN A 114 2.94 -9.97 10.93
C GLN A 114 3.73 -10.71 9.86
N ALA A 115 3.12 -11.11 8.74
CA ALA A 115 3.86 -11.73 7.63
C ALA A 115 4.93 -10.78 7.07
N THR A 116 4.62 -9.50 6.97
CA THR A 116 5.57 -8.47 6.50
C THR A 116 6.68 -8.25 7.53
N LEU A 117 6.36 -8.13 8.81
CA LEU A 117 7.35 -7.96 9.88
C LEU A 117 8.27 -9.18 10.01
N MET A 118 7.76 -10.39 9.83
CA MET A 118 8.56 -11.62 9.85
C MET A 118 9.54 -11.71 8.68
N THR A 119 9.22 -11.09 7.54
CA THR A 119 10.05 -11.17 6.32
C THR A 119 11.03 -10.00 6.21
N TYR A 120 10.64 -8.79 6.59
CA TYR A 120 11.45 -7.57 6.40
C TYR A 120 12.02 -7.00 7.71
N GLY A 121 11.49 -7.43 8.85
CA GLY A 121 11.80 -6.86 10.17
C GLY A 121 10.94 -5.64 10.51
N PRO A 122 11.00 -5.16 11.77
CA PRO A 122 10.26 -3.97 12.23
C PRO A 122 10.96 -2.65 11.89
N GLU A 123 12.19 -2.70 11.37
CA GLU A 123 12.99 -1.51 11.08
C GLU A 123 12.59 -0.91 9.73
N ALA A 124 12.28 0.39 9.73
CA ALA A 124 12.04 1.13 8.50
C ALA A 124 13.34 1.18 7.69
N ARG A 125 13.31 0.62 6.47
CA ARG A 125 14.42 0.70 5.52
C ARG A 125 14.30 2.01 4.74
N ALA A 126 15.33 2.85 4.82
CA ALA A 126 15.44 4.11 4.10
C ALA A 126 15.92 3.91 2.65
#